data_AF-A0A8X6N0E1-F1
#
_entry.id   AF-A0A8X6N0E1-F1
#
_cell.length_a   1.000
_cell.length_b   1.000
_cell.length_c   1.000
_cell.angle_alpha   90.00
_cell.angle_beta   90.00
_cell.angle_gamma   90.00
#
_symmetry.space_group_name_H-M   'P 1'
#
loop_
_entity.id
_entity.type
_entity.pdbx_description
1 polymer ?
#
loop_
_entity_poly.entity_id
_entity_poly.type
_entity_poly.pdbx_seq_one_letter_code
_entity_poly.pdbx_strand_id
1 'polypeptide(L)'
;DYPTYWEMDLPQTRFTCKNKVNGGYYADIETECQMYHVCHRNKDGVMRSSRFLCGNGTVFDQRHLVCQDYRKVRRRCRDSEKYYNNVATLLEQLEARLRSEEADQEIKKAADFEFERLK
;
A
#
# COMPACT_ATOMS: atom_id res chain seq x y z
N ASP A 1 -1.87 -10.76 -22.87
CA ASP A 1 -1.49 -9.36 -23.12
C ASP A 1 -1.54 -8.56 -21.83
N TYR A 2 -1.02 -7.33 -21.82
CA TYR A 2 -1.05 -6.46 -20.65
C TYR A 2 -2.50 -5.99 -20.38
N PRO A 3 -3.01 -6.04 -19.13
CA PRO A 3 -4.31 -5.49 -18.79
C PRO A 3 -4.32 -3.96 -19.01
N THR A 4 -5.41 -3.42 -19.56
CA THR A 4 -5.58 -1.99 -19.79
C THR A 4 -6.82 -1.49 -19.05
N TYR A 5 -6.75 -1.51 -17.72
CA TYR A 5 -7.70 -0.79 -16.87
C TYR A 5 -7.37 0.70 -16.83
N TRP A 6 -8.35 1.51 -16.44
CA TRP A 6 -8.27 2.97 -16.43
C TRP A 6 -8.67 3.51 -15.07
N GLU A 7 -7.97 4.55 -14.61
CA GLU A 7 -8.17 5.09 -13.26
C GLU A 7 -9.56 5.71 -13.04
N MET A 8 -10.18 6.20 -14.11
CA MET A 8 -11.55 6.77 -14.07
C MET A 8 -12.65 5.71 -14.03
N ASP A 9 -12.34 4.44 -14.34
CA ASP A 9 -13.31 3.35 -14.41
C ASP A 9 -12.69 2.03 -13.92
N LEU A 10 -12.40 1.98 -12.61
CA LEU A 10 -11.86 0.79 -11.97
C LEU A 10 -12.97 -0.24 -11.73
N PRO A 11 -12.79 -1.51 -12.17
CA PRO A 11 -13.80 -2.54 -12.00
C PRO A 11 -14.04 -2.87 -10.53
N GLN A 12 -15.26 -3.27 -10.22
CA GLN A 12 -15.58 -3.90 -8.94
C GLN A 12 -15.06 -5.34 -8.94
N THR A 13 -14.34 -5.72 -7.89
CA THR A 13 -13.81 -7.08 -7.69
C THR A 13 -14.29 -7.64 -6.36
N ARG A 14 -14.00 -8.92 -6.09
CA ARG A 14 -14.38 -9.60 -4.85
C ARG A 14 -13.40 -9.32 -3.71
N PHE A 15 -12.40 -8.48 -3.94
CA PHE A 15 -11.43 -8.13 -2.89
C PHE A 15 -12.12 -7.48 -1.69
N THR A 16 -11.74 -7.91 -0.48
CA THR A 16 -12.21 -7.29 0.77
C THR A 16 -11.08 -7.15 1.78
N CYS A 17 -11.18 -6.10 2.62
CA CYS A 17 -10.29 -5.91 3.76
C CYS A 17 -10.61 -6.83 4.96
N LYS A 18 -11.45 -7.84 4.79
CA LYS A 18 -11.71 -8.82 5.84
C LYS A 18 -10.43 -9.61 6.12
N ASN A 19 -10.06 -9.71 7.40
CA ASN A 19 -8.82 -10.33 7.87
C ASN A 19 -7.55 -9.70 7.26
N LYS A 20 -7.59 -8.42 6.92
CA LYS A 20 -6.45 -7.62 6.45
C LYS A 20 -5.99 -6.65 7.52
N VAL A 21 -4.76 -6.17 7.40
CA VAL A 21 -4.14 -5.26 8.35
C VAL A 21 -4.45 -3.80 7.97
N ASN A 22 -4.63 -2.95 8.97
CA ASN A 22 -4.78 -1.51 8.77
C ASN A 22 -3.49 -0.91 8.22
N GLY A 23 -3.58 -0.21 7.09
CA GLY A 23 -2.46 0.31 6.31
C GLY A 23 -1.87 -0.71 5.33
N GLY A 24 -2.51 -1.86 5.10
CA GLY A 24 -1.98 -2.94 4.26
C GLY A 24 -2.23 -2.72 2.79
N TYR A 25 -1.25 -3.12 1.97
CA TYR A 25 -1.28 -3.04 0.51
C TYR A 25 -1.49 -4.44 -0.07
N TYR A 26 -2.45 -4.55 -0.99
CA TYR A 26 -2.92 -5.84 -1.49
C TYR A 26 -3.18 -5.80 -2.99
N ALA A 27 -2.45 -6.60 -3.77
CA ALA A 27 -2.66 -6.75 -5.20
C ALA A 27 -4.07 -7.28 -5.49
N ASP A 28 -4.73 -6.77 -6.53
CA ASP A 28 -5.98 -7.33 -6.99
C ASP A 28 -5.73 -8.35 -8.12
N ILE A 29 -5.90 -9.64 -7.79
CA ILE A 29 -5.65 -10.74 -8.73
C ILE A 29 -6.69 -10.78 -9.87
N GLU A 30 -7.93 -10.31 -9.65
CA GLU A 30 -8.97 -10.27 -10.68
C GLU A 30 -8.66 -9.22 -11.77
N THR A 31 -7.85 -8.21 -11.44
CA THR A 31 -7.34 -7.21 -12.39
C THR A 31 -5.93 -7.50 -12.93
N GLU A 32 -5.48 -8.76 -12.85
CA GLU A 32 -4.11 -9.16 -13.18
C GLU A 32 -3.04 -8.31 -12.45
N CYS A 33 -3.35 -7.87 -11.22
CA CYS A 33 -2.53 -7.03 -10.37
C CYS A 33 -2.23 -5.63 -10.92
N GLN A 34 -2.90 -5.18 -12.00
CA GLN A 34 -2.76 -3.78 -12.41
C GLN A 34 -3.39 -2.83 -11.38
N MET A 35 -4.46 -3.28 -10.72
CA MET A 35 -5.06 -2.59 -9.58
C MET A 35 -4.55 -3.20 -8.27
N TYR A 36 -4.49 -2.38 -7.22
CA TYR A 36 -4.23 -2.82 -5.86
C TYR A 36 -5.09 -2.03 -4.85
N HIS A 37 -5.20 -2.56 -3.64
CA HIS A 37 -6.00 -2.03 -2.56
C HIS A 37 -5.13 -1.61 -1.38
N VAL A 38 -5.47 -0.48 -0.77
CA VAL A 38 -4.93 -0.08 0.53
C VAL A 38 -6.03 -0.15 1.56
N CYS A 39 -5.92 -1.11 2.48
CA CYS A 39 -6.89 -1.29 3.55
C CYS A 39 -6.63 -0.29 4.67
N HIS A 40 -7.67 0.41 5.12
CA HIS A 40 -7.61 1.33 6.24
C HIS A 40 -8.86 1.21 7.11
N ARG A 41 -8.71 1.50 8.41
CA ARG A 41 -9.80 1.59 9.38
C ARG A 41 -10.36 3.01 9.37
N ASN A 42 -11.65 3.15 9.06
CA ASN A 42 -12.33 4.44 9.13
C ASN A 42 -12.63 4.83 10.58
N LYS A 43 -13.18 6.04 10.79
CA LYS A 43 -13.56 6.56 12.13
C LYS A 43 -14.56 5.65 12.87
N ASP A 44 -15.40 4.93 12.13
CA ASP A 44 -16.40 4.01 12.68
C ASP A 44 -15.83 2.64 13.06
N GLY A 45 -14.51 2.44 12.92
CA GLY A 45 -13.83 1.18 13.23
C GLY A 45 -13.95 0.11 12.13
N VAL A 46 -14.62 0.40 11.01
CA VAL A 46 -14.84 -0.52 9.89
C VAL A 46 -13.64 -0.48 8.95
N MET A 47 -13.17 -1.66 8.54
CA MET A 47 -12.11 -1.81 7.55
C MET A 47 -12.66 -1.60 6.13
N ARG A 48 -12.07 -0.66 5.38
CA ARG A 48 -12.40 -0.35 3.98
C ARG A 48 -11.12 -0.33 3.14
N SER A 49 -11.26 -0.43 1.82
CA SER A 49 -10.12 -0.29 0.88
C SER A 49 -10.27 0.96 0.03
N SER A 50 -9.17 1.68 -0.17
CA SER A 50 -8.99 2.55 -1.34
C SER A 50 -8.41 1.72 -2.48
N ARG A 51 -8.78 2.02 -3.73
CA ARG A 51 -8.31 1.32 -4.93
C ARG A 51 -7.37 2.24 -5.70
N PHE A 52 -6.30 1.67 -6.22
CA PHE A 52 -5.30 2.40 -7.00
C PHE A 52 -4.88 1.58 -8.20
N LEU A 53 -4.49 2.27 -9.27
CA LEU A 53 -4.01 1.64 -10.48
C LEU A 53 -2.51 1.89 -10.66
N CYS A 54 -1.78 0.84 -11.01
CA CYS A 54 -0.40 0.99 -11.48
C CYS A 54 -0.37 1.66 -12.87
N GLY A 55 0.66 2.47 -13.10
CA GLY A 55 0.86 3.14 -14.39
C GLY A 55 1.01 2.17 -15.56
N ASN A 56 0.81 2.66 -16.78
CA ASN A 56 0.83 1.85 -17.99
C ASN A 56 2.09 0.99 -18.12
N GLY A 57 1.89 -0.30 -18.40
CA GLY A 57 2.95 -1.30 -18.53
C GLY A 57 3.42 -1.94 -17.21
N THR A 58 2.84 -1.55 -16.07
CA THR A 58 3.24 -2.03 -14.74
C THR A 58 2.08 -2.67 -13.99
N VAL A 59 2.41 -3.58 -13.07
CA VAL A 59 1.47 -4.23 -12.15
C VAL A 59 2.08 -4.31 -10.77
N PHE A 60 1.24 -4.40 -9.75
CA PHE A 60 1.66 -4.40 -8.36
C PHE A 60 2.36 -5.73 -8.01
N ASP A 61 3.63 -5.67 -7.64
CA ASP A 61 4.37 -6.81 -7.10
C ASP A 61 4.12 -6.90 -5.60
N GLN A 62 3.17 -7.74 -5.18
CA GLN A 62 2.83 -7.92 -3.77
C GLN A 62 4.02 -8.24 -2.86
N ARG A 63 5.08 -8.86 -3.38
CA ARG A 63 6.24 -9.22 -2.56
C ARG A 63 7.08 -8.00 -2.18
N HIS A 64 7.18 -7.03 -3.08
CA HIS A 64 8.01 -5.84 -2.97
C HIS A 64 7.18 -4.55 -2.80
N LEU A 65 5.85 -4.69 -2.80
CA LEU A 65 4.87 -3.63 -2.57
C LEU A 65 5.06 -2.40 -3.47
N VAL A 66 5.46 -2.64 -4.72
CA VAL A 66 5.74 -1.62 -5.73
C VAL A 66 5.12 -2.01 -7.06
N CYS A 67 4.68 -1.02 -7.84
CA CYS A 67 4.34 -1.24 -9.25
C CYS A 67 5.61 -1.52 -10.04
N GLN A 68 5.67 -2.69 -10.68
CA GLN A 68 6.81 -3.13 -11.46
C GLN A 68 6.37 -3.61 -12.84
N ASP A 69 7.28 -3.58 -13.81
CA ASP A 69 7.08 -4.07 -15.17
C ASP A 69 6.28 -5.39 -15.21
N TYR A 70 5.18 -5.37 -15.96
CA TYR A 70 4.25 -6.49 -16.10
C TYR A 70 4.95 -7.80 -16.44
N ARG A 71 5.97 -7.78 -17.32
CA ARG A 71 6.64 -9.02 -17.77
C ARG A 71 7.38 -9.70 -16.63
N LYS A 72 7.87 -8.94 -15.66
CA LYS A 72 8.57 -9.46 -14.48
C LYS A 72 7.62 -10.06 -13.46
N VAL A 73 6.41 -9.53 -13.32
CA VAL A 73 5.49 -9.84 -12.20
C VAL A 73 4.32 -10.73 -12.60
N ARG A 74 3.82 -10.66 -13.85
CA ARG A 74 2.57 -11.32 -14.31
C ARG A 74 2.41 -12.78 -13.90
N ARG A 75 3.50 -13.54 -13.84
CA ARG A 75 3.48 -14.96 -13.45
C ARG A 75 3.27 -15.17 -11.95
N ARG A 76 3.65 -14.20 -11.12
CA ARG A 76 3.54 -14.21 -9.66
C ARG A 76 2.28 -13.53 -9.15
N CYS A 77 1.58 -12.75 -9.98
CA CYS A 77 0.34 -12.07 -9.58
C CYS A 77 -0.69 -13.03 -8.95
N ARG A 78 -0.84 -14.24 -9.50
CA ARG A 78 -1.75 -15.26 -8.93
C ARG A 78 -1.34 -15.78 -7.55
N ASP A 79 -0.06 -15.64 -7.21
CA ASP A 79 0.49 -16.04 -5.92
C ASP A 79 0.49 -14.90 -4.89
N SER A 80 -0.01 -13.70 -5.25
CA SER A 80 0.01 -12.52 -4.39
C SER A 80 -0.63 -12.78 -3.02
N GLU A 81 -1.71 -13.55 -2.96
CA GLU A 81 -2.37 -13.93 -1.70
C GLU A 81 -1.43 -14.56 -0.67
N LYS A 82 -0.41 -15.31 -1.11
CA LYS A 82 0.60 -15.92 -0.22
C LYS A 82 1.45 -14.87 0.50
N TYR A 83 1.50 -13.66 -0.02
CA TYR A 83 2.33 -12.56 0.47
C TYR A 83 1.52 -11.45 1.16
N TYR A 84 0.19 -11.58 1.27
CA TYR A 84 -0.65 -10.59 1.96
C TYR A 84 -0.32 -10.41 3.44
N ASN A 85 0.26 -11.44 4.06
CA ASN A 85 0.67 -11.43 5.47
C ASN A 85 2.20 -11.51 5.60
N ASN A 86 2.96 -10.98 4.65
CA ASN A 86 4.42 -11.02 4.73
C ASN A 86 4.97 -9.95 5.69
N VAL A 87 6.14 -10.22 6.27
CA VAL A 87 6.84 -9.29 7.17
C VAL A 87 7.18 -7.98 6.46
N ALA A 88 7.39 -8.01 5.13
CA ALA A 88 7.64 -6.80 4.34
C ALA A 88 6.47 -5.81 4.40
N THR A 89 5.21 -6.28 4.36
CA THR A 89 4.02 -5.43 4.50
C THR A 89 3.96 -4.79 5.88
N LEU A 90 4.37 -5.51 6.93
CA LEU A 90 4.43 -4.97 8.28
C LEU A 90 5.60 -3.98 8.44
N LEU A 91 6.77 -4.30 7.87
CA LEU A 91 7.94 -3.42 7.91
C LEU A 91 7.67 -2.14 7.14
N GLU A 92 7.10 -2.18 5.94
CA GLU A 92 6.74 -0.97 5.21
C GLU A 92 5.66 -0.14 5.92
N GLN A 93 4.68 -0.80 6.56
CA GLN A 93 3.72 -0.09 7.43
C GLN A 93 4.41 0.58 8.62
N LEU A 94 5.35 -0.11 9.27
CA LEU A 94 6.13 0.45 10.37
C LEU A 94 7.00 1.59 9.87
N GLU A 95 7.69 1.42 8.74
CA GLU A 95 8.52 2.43 8.14
C GLU A 95 7.72 3.66 7.70
N ALA A 96 6.54 3.50 7.09
CA ALA A 96 5.67 4.62 6.73
C ALA A 96 5.15 5.36 7.97
N ARG A 97 4.92 4.65 9.08
CA ARG A 97 4.58 5.27 10.37
C ARG A 97 5.78 5.94 11.05
N LEU A 98 6.98 5.37 10.91
CA LEU A 98 8.21 5.93 11.44
C LEU A 98 8.68 7.15 10.65
N ARG A 99 8.41 7.18 9.33
CA ARG A 99 8.63 8.33 8.44
C ARG A 99 7.45 9.32 8.43
N SER A 100 6.58 9.30 9.44
CA SER A 100 5.45 10.22 9.45
C SER A 100 5.95 11.65 9.63
N GLU A 101 5.45 12.56 8.79
CA GLU A 101 5.77 14.00 8.90
C GLU A 101 5.40 14.54 10.29
N GLU A 102 4.38 13.98 10.94
CA GLU A 102 3.98 14.32 12.31
C GLU A 102 5.09 14.03 13.33
N ALA A 103 5.74 12.86 13.26
CA ALA A 103 6.83 12.49 14.17
C ALA A 103 8.08 13.36 13.92
N ASP A 104 8.42 13.61 12.65
CA ASP A 104 9.53 14.50 12.29
C ASP A 104 9.27 15.93 12.78
N GLN A 105 8.02 16.40 12.73
CA GLN A 105 7.64 17.73 13.18
C GLN A 105 7.67 17.86 14.71
N GLU A 106 7.33 16.81 15.46
CA GLU A 106 7.49 16.76 16.91
C GLU A 106 8.97 16.74 17.34
N ILE A 107 9.79 15.93 16.68
CA ILE A 107 11.24 15.87 16.93
C ILE A 107 11.88 17.23 16.65
N LYS A 108 11.49 17.89 15.56
CA LYS A 108 11.98 19.23 15.22
C LYS A 108 11.57 20.25 16.28
N LYS A 109 10.31 20.26 16.72
CA LYS A 109 9.85 21.15 17.79
C LYS A 109 10.60 20.93 19.09
N ALA A 110 10.89 19.68 19.46
CA ALA A 110 11.66 19.37 20.65
C ALA A 110 13.12 19.83 20.53
N ALA A 111 13.74 19.63 19.37
CA ALA A 111 15.09 20.10 19.08
C ALA A 111 15.19 21.63 19.08
N ASP A 112 14.22 22.32 18.48
CA ASP A 112 14.14 23.78 18.46
C ASP A 112 13.97 24.33 19.90
N PHE A 113 13.16 23.66 20.73
CA PHE A 113 12.97 24.03 22.14
C PHE A 113 14.25 23.87 22.98
N GLU A 114 14.96 22.74 22.86
CA GLU A 114 16.23 22.54 23.59
C GLU A 114 17.33 23.47 23.08
N PHE A 115 17.37 23.76 21.78
CA PHE A 115 18.31 24.75 21.23
C PHE A 115 18.05 26.16 21.80
N GLU A 116 16.78 26.55 21.96
CA GLU A 116 16.43 27.84 22.56
C GLU A 116 16.71 27.87 24.07
N ARG A 117 16.65 26.73 24.76
CA ARG A 117 17.02 26.60 26.18
C ARG A 117 18.54 26.68 26.41
N LEU A 118 19.34 26.37 25.39
CA LEU A 118 20.81 26.36 25.43
C LEU A 118 21.43 27.69 24.97
N LYS A 119 20.61 28.65 24.53
CA LYS A 119 21.00 30.07 24.35
C LYS A 119 20.83 30.84 25.65
#